data_AF-A0A958BKM8-F1
#
_entry.id   AF-A0A958BKM8-F1
#
_cell.length_a   1.000
_cell.length_b   1.000
_cell.length_c   1.000
_cell.angle_alpha   90.00
_cell.angle_beta   90.00
_cell.angle_gamma   90.00
#
_symmetry.space_group_name_H-M   'P 1'
#
loop_
_entity.id
_entity.type
_entity.pdbx_description
1 polymer ?
#
loop_
_entity_poly.entity_id
_entity_poly.type
_entity_poly.pdbx_seq_one_letter_code
_entity_poly.pdbx_strand_id
1 'polypeptide(L)'
;MAPLVLLVILGLFAMPNYYEYRPQVELQETAHALEKLVLSARHASVESGNAYLAFDPAGRSVAFFEGEPGGAAAPRSQLSLPGSLTFGYDEKVQPFPSLLLEDGTNLAVADDGVTFENNTLLFGGGLLEGFPGLIYLRSNQGENLALYVRISGDVQLHEWDGQRWNRRTELAARYPQ
;
A
#
# COMPACT_ATOMS: atom_id res chain seq x y z
N MET A 1 28.85 24.67 34.09
CA MET A 1 27.52 24.01 34.12
C MET A 1 26.58 24.55 33.02
N ALA A 2 27.07 24.75 31.79
CA ALA A 2 26.27 25.28 30.67
C ALA A 2 25.87 24.27 29.55
N PRO A 3 26.55 23.12 29.32
CA PRO A 3 26.23 22.29 28.15
C PRO A 3 25.00 21.38 28.34
N LEU A 4 24.62 21.08 29.58
CA LEU A 4 23.53 20.13 29.87
C LEU A 4 22.13 20.74 29.62
N VAL A 5 21.98 22.06 29.81
CA VAL A 5 20.72 22.78 29.57
C VAL A 5 20.42 22.89 28.07
N LEU A 6 21.46 23.03 27.24
CA LEU A 6 21.29 23.15 25.78
C LEU A 6 20.80 21.84 25.13
N LEU A 7 21.28 20.68 25.62
CA LEU A 7 20.85 19.36 25.14
C LEU A 7 19.39 19.05 25.50
N VAL A 8 18.94 19.43 26.70
CA VAL A 8 17.54 19.25 27.12
C VAL A 8 16.59 20.11 26.28
N ILE A 9 16.99 21.35 25.97
CA ILE A 9 16.19 22.25 25.12
C ILE A 9 16.13 21.72 23.67
N LEU A 10 17.25 21.28 23.10
CA LEU A 10 17.24 20.67 21.76
C LEU A 10 16.39 19.39 21.68
N GLY A 11 16.41 18.55 22.74
CA GLY A 11 15.54 17.38 22.84
C GLY A 11 14.04 17.73 22.90
N LEU A 12 13.69 18.81 23.61
CA LEU A 12 12.31 19.31 23.74
C LEU A 12 11.75 19.91 22.45
N PHE A 13 12.60 20.47 21.57
CA PHE A 13 12.17 20.99 20.27
C PHE A 13 12.23 19.95 19.14
N ALA A 14 13.10 18.93 19.24
CA ALA A 14 13.20 17.88 18.24
C ALA A 14 12.12 16.79 18.39
N MET A 15 11.70 16.46 19.62
CA MET A 15 10.71 15.41 19.86
C MET A 15 9.30 15.70 19.31
N PRO A 16 8.70 16.91 19.46
CA PRO A 16 7.35 17.18 18.97
C PRO A 16 7.25 16.99 17.45
N ASN A 17 8.26 17.46 16.72
CA ASN A 17 8.30 17.36 15.26
C ASN A 17 8.39 15.91 14.79
N TYR A 18 9.16 15.04 15.47
CA TYR A 18 9.28 13.64 15.03
C TYR A 18 7.97 12.85 15.13
N TYR A 19 7.14 13.12 16.15
CA TYR A 19 5.84 12.45 16.30
C TYR A 19 4.85 12.86 15.22
N GLU A 20 4.94 14.08 14.70
CA GLU A 20 4.09 14.55 13.61
C GLU A 20 4.46 13.87 12.28
N TYR A 21 5.74 13.70 11.96
CA TYR A 21 6.15 13.10 10.67
C TYR A 21 6.17 11.56 10.66
N ARG A 22 6.15 10.91 11.82
CA ARG A 22 6.30 9.45 11.91
C ARG A 22 5.24 8.68 11.10
N PRO A 23 3.92 8.98 11.18
CA PRO A 23 2.92 8.23 10.42
C PRO A 23 3.09 8.35 8.90
N GLN A 24 3.51 9.52 8.42
CA GLN A 24 3.80 9.73 7.01
C GLN A 24 4.99 8.88 6.53
N VAL A 25 6.07 8.83 7.32
CA VAL A 25 7.25 8.00 7.01
C VAL A 25 6.87 6.52 7.03
N GLU A 26 6.17 6.07 8.07
CA GLU A 26 5.69 4.69 8.18
C GLU A 26 4.77 4.32 6.99
N LEU A 27 3.89 5.23 6.57
CA LEU A 27 3.01 5.06 5.42
C LEU A 27 3.81 4.84 4.13
N GLN A 28 4.83 5.67 3.89
CA GLN A 28 5.68 5.55 2.71
C GLN A 28 6.53 4.29 2.70
N GLU A 29 7.13 3.93 3.84
CA GLU A 29 7.93 2.71 3.97
C GLU A 29 7.07 1.47 3.78
N THR A 30 5.88 1.45 4.38
CA THR A 30 4.94 0.33 4.28
C THR A 30 4.41 0.19 2.85
N ALA A 31 4.07 1.29 2.18
CA ALA A 31 3.65 1.25 0.78
C ALA A 31 4.75 0.70 -0.14
N HIS A 32 6.01 1.06 0.10
CA HIS A 32 7.14 0.55 -0.68
C HIS A 32 7.46 -0.92 -0.35
N ALA A 33 7.31 -1.35 0.91
CA ALA A 33 7.41 -2.75 1.29
C ALA A 33 6.32 -3.59 0.61
N LEU A 34 5.09 -3.06 0.58
CA LEU A 34 3.96 -3.69 -0.11
C LEU A 34 4.21 -3.79 -1.62
N GLU A 35 4.68 -2.72 -2.26
CA GLU A 35 5.08 -2.71 -3.67
C GLU A 35 6.10 -3.82 -3.98
N LYS A 36 7.16 -3.94 -3.17
CA LYS A 36 8.15 -5.01 -3.30
C LYS A 36 7.53 -6.40 -3.14
N LEU A 37 6.60 -6.55 -2.21
CA LEU A 37 5.90 -7.83 -1.98
C LEU A 37 5.07 -8.23 -3.21
N VAL A 38 4.34 -7.28 -3.81
CA VAL A 38 3.57 -7.49 -5.04
C VAL A 38 4.49 -7.88 -6.20
N LEU A 39 5.59 -7.14 -6.40
CA LEU A 39 6.57 -7.45 -7.44
C LEU A 39 7.23 -8.82 -7.21
N SER A 40 7.45 -9.22 -5.96
CA SER A 40 8.02 -10.53 -5.63
C SER A 40 7.04 -11.65 -5.97
N ALA A 41 5.76 -11.49 -5.66
CA ALA A 41 4.72 -12.46 -6.04
C ALA A 41 4.61 -12.57 -7.57
N ARG A 42 4.59 -11.44 -8.28
CA ARG A 42 4.61 -11.43 -9.75
C ARG A 42 5.83 -12.16 -10.31
N HIS A 43 7.01 -11.91 -9.76
CA HIS A 43 8.22 -12.58 -10.23
C HIS A 43 8.15 -14.09 -9.96
N ALA A 44 7.68 -14.49 -8.78
CA ALA A 44 7.53 -15.89 -8.43
C ALA A 44 6.53 -16.61 -9.37
N SER A 45 5.42 -16.00 -9.77
CA SER A 45 4.49 -16.63 -10.72
C SER A 45 5.11 -16.90 -12.09
N VAL A 46 6.10 -16.10 -12.52
CA VAL A 46 6.85 -16.41 -13.75
C VAL A 46 7.67 -17.70 -13.61
N GLU A 47 8.21 -17.97 -12.40
CA GLU A 47 9.07 -19.11 -12.14
C GLU A 47 8.30 -20.39 -11.79
N SER A 48 7.25 -20.27 -10.96
CA SER A 48 6.51 -21.40 -10.37
C SER A 48 5.11 -21.60 -10.96
N GLY A 49 4.68 -20.73 -11.88
CA GLY A 49 3.35 -20.74 -12.50
C GLY A 49 2.42 -19.72 -11.87
N ASN A 50 2.00 -19.97 -10.62
CA ASN A 50 1.04 -19.12 -9.92
C ASN A 50 1.59 -18.65 -8.57
N ALA A 51 1.20 -17.44 -8.16
CA ALA A 51 1.56 -16.84 -6.89
C ALA A 51 0.51 -15.83 -6.48
N TYR A 52 0.24 -15.69 -5.18
CA TYR A 52 -0.78 -14.77 -4.71
C TYR A 52 -0.40 -14.06 -3.41
N LEU A 53 -1.05 -12.90 -3.19
CA LEU A 53 -1.09 -12.25 -1.89
C LEU A 53 -2.49 -12.35 -1.30
N ALA A 54 -2.58 -12.82 -0.07
CA ALA A 54 -3.80 -12.75 0.73
C ALA A 54 -3.71 -11.58 1.69
N PHE A 55 -4.70 -10.68 1.62
CA PHE A 55 -4.81 -9.53 2.48
C PHE A 55 -5.77 -9.85 3.64
N ASP A 56 -5.36 -9.47 4.84
CA ASP A 56 -6.20 -9.47 6.03
C ASP A 56 -6.34 -8.03 6.53
N PRO A 57 -7.33 -7.28 6.01
CA PRO A 57 -7.55 -5.89 6.40
C PRO A 57 -7.78 -5.72 7.91
N ALA A 58 -8.51 -6.65 8.52
CA ALA A 58 -8.84 -6.63 9.94
C ALA A 58 -7.61 -6.92 10.82
N GLY A 59 -6.82 -7.92 10.46
CA GLY A 59 -5.53 -8.24 11.11
C GLY A 59 -4.37 -7.36 10.67
N ARG A 60 -4.60 -6.41 9.76
CA ARG A 60 -3.63 -5.43 9.25
C ARG A 60 -2.37 -6.10 8.73
N SER A 61 -2.54 -7.16 7.94
CA SER A 61 -1.41 -7.87 7.36
C SER A 61 -1.69 -8.32 5.93
N VAL A 62 -0.61 -8.64 5.22
CA VAL A 62 -0.64 -9.26 3.90
C VAL A 62 0.40 -10.36 3.86
N ALA A 63 0.05 -11.49 3.27
CA ALA A 63 0.90 -12.66 3.18
C ALA A 63 1.05 -13.10 1.72
N PHE A 64 2.29 -13.36 1.30
CA PHE A 64 2.64 -13.85 -0.03
C PHE A 64 2.82 -15.36 0.00
N PHE A 65 2.22 -16.05 -0.98
CA PHE A 65 2.25 -17.49 -1.18
C PHE A 65 2.60 -17.84 -2.63
N GLU A 66 3.20 -19.00 -2.82
CA GLU A 66 3.39 -19.62 -4.13
C GLU A 66 2.35 -20.71 -4.37
N GLY A 67 1.87 -20.81 -5.60
CA GLY A 67 0.81 -21.72 -6.02
C GLY A 67 -0.58 -21.07 -6.03
N GLU A 68 -1.60 -21.90 -5.84
CA GLU A 68 -3.02 -21.51 -5.91
C GLU A 68 -3.57 -21.05 -4.55
N PRO A 69 -4.51 -20.09 -4.55
CA PRO A 69 -5.27 -19.73 -3.36
C PRO A 69 -5.98 -20.94 -2.73
N GLY A 70 -5.99 -21.00 -1.40
CA GLY A 70 -6.64 -22.08 -0.64
C GLY A 70 -5.77 -23.32 -0.42
N GLY A 71 -4.54 -23.35 -0.91
CA GLY A 71 -3.56 -24.37 -0.53
C GLY A 71 -3.16 -24.29 0.95
N ALA A 72 -2.76 -25.42 1.54
CA ALA A 72 -2.24 -25.49 2.92
C ALA A 72 -0.78 -25.00 3.05
N ALA A 73 -0.31 -24.19 2.10
CA ALA A 73 1.07 -23.70 2.08
C ALA A 73 1.27 -22.63 3.14
N ALA A 74 2.43 -22.68 3.81
CA ALA A 74 2.86 -21.56 4.66
C ALA A 74 3.22 -20.35 3.78
N PRO A 75 3.01 -19.12 4.26
CA PRO A 75 3.39 -17.93 3.52
C PRO A 75 4.91 -17.88 3.35
N ARG A 76 5.36 -17.53 2.15
CA ARG A 76 6.78 -17.30 1.85
C ARG A 76 7.31 -16.06 2.55
N SER A 77 6.45 -15.04 2.67
CA SER A 77 6.72 -13.84 3.45
C SER A 77 5.43 -13.16 3.87
N GLN A 78 5.49 -12.38 4.94
CA GLN A 78 4.36 -11.63 5.47
C GLN A 78 4.80 -10.21 5.81
N LEU A 79 3.91 -9.25 5.58
CA LEU A 79 4.05 -7.86 5.98
C LEU A 79 2.90 -7.52 6.93
N SER A 80 3.23 -7.03 8.11
CA SER A 80 2.26 -6.46 9.06
C SER A 80 2.35 -4.95 9.04
N LEU A 81 1.21 -4.28 8.95
CA LEU A 81 1.17 -2.82 8.97
C LEU A 81 1.52 -2.29 10.38
N PRO A 82 2.32 -1.22 10.49
CA PRO A 82 2.52 -0.50 11.75
C PRO A 82 1.21 -0.05 12.39
N GLY A 83 1.22 0.11 13.72
CA GLY A 83 0.05 0.49 14.53
C GLY A 83 -0.64 1.81 14.14
N SER A 84 0.05 2.69 13.42
CA SER A 84 -0.46 3.94 12.86
C SER A 84 -1.22 3.78 11.52
N LEU A 85 -1.12 2.63 10.85
CA LEU A 85 -1.61 2.43 9.48
C LEU A 85 -2.70 1.37 9.34
N THR A 86 -3.72 1.67 8.54
CA THR A 86 -4.82 0.75 8.25
C THR A 86 -4.98 0.57 6.75
N PHE A 87 -5.54 -0.57 6.33
CA PHE A 87 -6.09 -0.67 4.99
C PHE A 87 -7.34 0.21 4.88
N GLY A 88 -7.58 0.73 3.69
CA GLY A 88 -8.69 1.64 3.41
C GLY A 88 -8.24 3.08 3.24
N TYR A 89 -9.24 3.96 3.11
CA TYR A 89 -9.07 5.40 2.92
C TYR A 89 -10.04 6.16 3.86
N ASP A 90 -9.79 7.45 4.05
CA ASP A 90 -10.68 8.33 4.83
C ASP A 90 -12.01 8.58 4.07
N GLU A 91 -13.14 8.69 4.79
CA GLU A 91 -14.47 8.99 4.19
C GLU A 91 -14.47 10.29 3.36
N LYS A 92 -13.55 11.22 3.66
CA LYS A 92 -13.39 12.48 2.94
C LYS A 92 -12.62 12.34 1.62
N VAL A 93 -11.96 11.20 1.40
CA VAL A 93 -11.19 10.95 0.19
C VAL A 93 -12.13 10.48 -0.90
N GLN A 94 -12.04 11.10 -2.08
CA GLN A 94 -12.75 10.55 -3.22
C GLN A 94 -12.08 9.22 -3.58
N PRO A 95 -12.87 8.15 -3.76
CA PRO A 95 -12.33 6.88 -4.22
C PRO A 95 -11.49 7.11 -5.48
N PHE A 96 -10.40 6.35 -5.63
CA PHE A 96 -9.53 6.50 -6.79
C PHE A 96 -10.38 6.49 -8.06
N PRO A 97 -10.21 7.48 -8.97
CA PRO A 97 -11.07 7.62 -10.14
C PRO A 97 -11.17 6.25 -10.79
N SER A 98 -12.39 5.74 -10.77
CA SER A 98 -12.68 4.33 -10.88
C SER A 98 -11.93 3.73 -12.05
N LEU A 99 -11.33 2.58 -11.80
CA LEU A 99 -10.83 1.74 -12.87
C LEU A 99 -12.05 1.36 -13.69
N LEU A 100 -12.23 2.04 -14.82
CA LEU A 100 -13.12 1.58 -15.87
C LEU A 100 -12.58 0.22 -16.28
N LEU A 101 -13.32 -0.81 -15.91
CA LEU A 101 -13.17 -2.12 -16.49
C LEU A 101 -13.36 -1.97 -18.01
N GLU A 102 -12.80 -2.90 -18.80
CA GLU A 102 -12.90 -2.81 -20.27
C GLU A 102 -14.35 -2.82 -20.77
N ASP A 103 -15.29 -3.29 -19.94
CA ASP A 103 -16.74 -3.28 -20.18
C ASP A 103 -17.45 -1.98 -19.75
N GLY A 104 -16.71 -0.98 -19.25
CA GLY A 104 -17.23 0.29 -18.77
C GLY A 104 -17.82 0.27 -17.37
N THR A 105 -17.72 -0.85 -16.65
CA THR A 105 -18.12 -0.90 -15.25
C THR A 105 -17.05 -0.31 -14.34
N ASN A 106 -17.49 0.42 -13.31
CA ASN A 106 -16.58 0.92 -12.29
C ASN A 106 -16.28 -0.23 -11.32
N LEU A 107 -15.00 -0.52 -11.09
CA LEU A 107 -14.62 -1.33 -9.93
C LEU A 107 -15.19 -0.65 -8.66
N ALA A 108 -16.13 -1.34 -8.02
CA ALA A 108 -16.68 -0.91 -6.75
C ALA A 108 -15.52 -0.86 -5.76
N VAL A 109 -15.35 0.29 -5.11
CA VAL A 109 -14.33 0.42 -4.10
C VAL A 109 -14.81 -0.33 -2.87
N ALA A 110 -14.06 -1.37 -2.48
CA ALA A 110 -14.37 -2.16 -1.31
C ALA A 110 -14.12 -1.34 -0.04
N ASP A 111 -15.04 -1.40 0.93
CA ASP A 111 -14.98 -0.66 2.19
C ASP A 111 -13.75 -1.02 3.03
N ASP A 112 -13.16 -2.20 2.80
CA ASP A 112 -11.96 -2.70 3.49
C ASP A 112 -10.64 -2.26 2.86
N GLY A 113 -10.70 -1.50 1.76
CA GLY A 113 -9.53 -0.92 1.11
C GLY A 113 -8.75 -1.85 0.18
N VAL A 114 -9.27 -3.04 -0.13
CA VAL A 114 -8.65 -3.97 -1.08
C VAL A 114 -9.68 -4.34 -2.14
N THR A 115 -9.45 -3.99 -3.40
CA THR A 115 -10.50 -4.18 -4.44
C THR A 115 -10.44 -5.55 -5.12
N PHE A 116 -9.52 -6.43 -4.71
CA PHE A 116 -9.38 -7.75 -5.31
C PHE A 116 -10.39 -8.72 -4.72
N GLU A 117 -10.87 -9.65 -5.55
CA GLU A 117 -11.84 -10.65 -5.12
C GLU A 117 -11.30 -11.45 -3.92
N ASN A 118 -12.13 -11.62 -2.89
CA ASN A 118 -11.78 -12.30 -1.64
C ASN A 118 -10.50 -11.76 -1.00
N ASN A 119 -10.19 -10.46 -1.17
CA ASN A 119 -8.97 -9.85 -0.68
C ASN A 119 -7.70 -10.60 -1.12
N THR A 120 -7.71 -11.13 -2.34
CA THR A 120 -6.63 -11.96 -2.88
C THR A 120 -6.14 -11.41 -4.22
N LEU A 121 -4.87 -11.04 -4.28
CA LEU A 121 -4.19 -10.65 -5.53
C LEU A 121 -3.49 -11.87 -6.12
N LEU A 122 -3.97 -12.36 -7.27
CA LEU A 122 -3.42 -13.56 -7.92
C LEU A 122 -2.62 -13.19 -9.18
N PHE A 123 -1.43 -13.77 -9.32
CA PHE A 123 -0.63 -13.69 -10.53
C PHE A 123 -0.45 -15.08 -11.15
N GLY A 124 -0.56 -15.14 -12.47
CA GLY A 124 -0.24 -16.31 -13.29
C GLY A 124 0.70 -15.92 -14.43
N GLY A 125 1.86 -16.58 -14.51
CA GLY A 125 2.87 -16.30 -15.54
C GLY A 125 3.34 -14.84 -15.60
N GLY A 126 3.38 -14.14 -14.47
CA GLY A 126 3.78 -12.73 -14.37
C GLY A 126 2.71 -11.70 -14.72
N LEU A 127 1.49 -12.14 -15.07
CA LEU A 127 0.32 -11.30 -15.30
C LEU A 127 -0.66 -11.42 -14.14
N LEU A 128 -1.41 -10.35 -13.88
CA LEU A 128 -2.48 -10.38 -12.90
C LEU A 128 -3.64 -11.19 -13.46
N GLU A 129 -4.11 -12.18 -12.70
CA GLU A 129 -5.33 -12.90 -13.02
C GLU A 129 -6.55 -12.10 -12.56
N GLY A 130 -7.49 -11.85 -13.49
CA GLY A 130 -8.67 -11.03 -13.23
C GLY A 130 -8.50 -9.59 -13.71
N PHE A 131 -8.94 -8.64 -12.88
CA PHE A 131 -9.05 -7.23 -13.24
C PHE A 131 -8.02 -6.37 -12.50
N PRO A 132 -7.62 -5.21 -13.06
CA PRO A 132 -6.78 -4.26 -12.35
C PRO A 132 -7.41 -3.90 -11.01
N GLY A 133 -6.62 -3.63 -9.99
CA GLY A 133 -7.15 -3.33 -8.67
C GLY A 133 -6.24 -2.44 -7.83
N LEU A 134 -6.76 -2.06 -6.67
CA LEU A 134 -6.18 -1.08 -5.77
C LEU A 134 -6.06 -1.66 -4.37
N ILE A 135 -4.96 -1.31 -3.72
CA ILE A 135 -4.77 -1.50 -2.27
C ILE A 135 -4.60 -0.12 -1.66
N TYR A 136 -5.53 0.28 -0.79
CA TYR A 136 -5.51 1.55 -0.09
C TYR A 136 -4.83 1.40 1.26
N LEU A 137 -3.98 2.37 1.59
CA LEU A 137 -3.35 2.53 2.89
C LEU A 137 -3.64 3.92 3.43
N ARG A 138 -4.03 3.97 4.70
CA ARG A 138 -4.35 5.19 5.44
C ARG A 138 -3.52 5.27 6.70
N SER A 139 -2.96 6.45 6.98
CA SER A 139 -2.42 6.78 8.29
C SER A 139 -3.51 7.27 9.24
N ASN A 140 -3.27 7.19 10.54
CA ASN A 140 -4.12 7.77 11.57
C ASN A 140 -4.13 9.32 11.57
N GLN A 141 -3.31 9.97 10.75
CA GLN A 141 -3.32 11.42 10.53
C GLN A 141 -4.11 11.84 9.29
N GLY A 142 -4.69 10.88 8.55
CA GLY A 142 -5.51 11.16 7.38
C GLY A 142 -4.72 11.27 6.07
N GLU A 143 -3.47 10.82 6.04
CA GLU A 143 -2.73 10.64 4.79
C GLU A 143 -3.16 9.34 4.11
N ASN A 144 -3.27 9.36 2.79
CA ASN A 144 -3.79 8.23 2.03
C ASN A 144 -2.88 7.93 0.83
N LEU A 145 -2.52 6.66 0.68
CA LEU A 145 -1.82 6.10 -0.47
C LEU A 145 -2.68 5.01 -1.11
N ALA A 146 -2.54 4.85 -2.41
CA ALA A 146 -3.15 3.75 -3.15
C ALA A 146 -2.08 3.08 -4.03
N LEU A 147 -1.96 1.76 -3.91
CA LEU A 147 -1.14 0.94 -4.79
C LEU A 147 -2.03 0.37 -5.88
N TYR A 148 -1.80 0.80 -7.12
CA TYR A 148 -2.53 0.35 -8.30
C TYR A 148 -1.77 -0.77 -9.00
N VAL A 149 -2.43 -1.91 -9.22
CA VAL A 149 -1.87 -3.08 -9.93
C VAL A 149 -2.64 -3.27 -11.24
N ARG A 150 -1.91 -3.29 -12.36
CA ARG A 150 -2.46 -3.47 -13.71
C ARG A 150 -2.53 -4.95 -14.10
N ILE A 151 -3.31 -5.27 -15.13
CA ILE A 151 -3.34 -6.62 -15.75
C ILE A 151 -1.94 -7.07 -16.17
N SER A 152 -1.10 -6.16 -16.66
CA SER A 152 0.31 -6.44 -17.01
C SER A 152 1.19 -6.88 -15.84
N GLY A 153 0.67 -6.75 -14.62
CA GLY A 153 1.40 -6.92 -13.36
C GLY A 153 2.26 -5.71 -12.98
N ASP A 154 2.18 -4.61 -13.72
CA ASP A 154 2.85 -3.37 -13.34
C ASP A 154 2.17 -2.73 -12.14
N VAL A 155 2.98 -2.17 -11.25
CA VAL A 155 2.55 -1.56 -9.99
C VAL A 155 2.81 -0.05 -10.03
N GLN A 156 1.87 0.75 -9.53
CA GLN A 156 1.96 2.21 -9.48
C GLN A 156 1.49 2.73 -8.13
N LEU A 157 2.31 3.57 -7.49
CA LEU A 157 1.94 4.20 -6.23
C LEU A 157 1.35 5.59 -6.47
N HIS A 158 0.21 5.84 -5.84
CA HIS A 158 -0.53 7.09 -5.89
C HIS A 158 -0.75 7.66 -4.50
N GLU A 159 -0.73 8.99 -4.40
CA GLU A 159 -0.90 9.75 -3.16
C GLU A 159 -2.04 10.76 -3.30
N TRP A 160 -2.85 10.87 -2.26
CA TRP A 160 -3.94 11.83 -2.20
C TRP A 160 -3.41 13.18 -1.68
N ASP A 161 -3.59 14.25 -2.47
CA ASP A 161 -3.16 15.61 -2.09
C ASP A 161 -4.25 16.44 -1.36
N GLY A 162 -5.40 15.83 -1.06
CA GLY A 162 -6.58 16.50 -0.51
C GLY A 162 -7.66 16.80 -1.56
N GLN A 163 -7.32 16.78 -2.85
CA GLN A 163 -8.25 17.06 -3.95
C GLN A 163 -8.27 15.97 -5.01
N ARG A 164 -7.12 15.32 -5.27
CA ARG A 164 -6.98 14.30 -6.30
C ARG A 164 -5.85 13.32 -5.97
N TRP A 165 -5.92 12.17 -6.63
CA TRP A 165 -4.84 11.19 -6.64
C TRP A 165 -3.76 11.61 -7.63
N ASN A 166 -2.51 11.75 -7.15
CA ASN A 166 -1.36 12.04 -7.99
C ASN A 166 -0.44 10.82 -8.03
N ARG A 167 0.19 10.55 -9.18
CA ARG A 167 1.21 9.52 -9.24
C ARG A 167 2.46 10.01 -8.49
N ARG A 168 3.05 9.17 -7.63
CA ARG A 168 4.16 9.61 -6.76
C ARG A 168 5.40 10.12 -7.52
N THR A 169 5.69 9.58 -8.71
CA THR A 169 6.77 10.10 -9.56
C THR A 169 6.57 11.56 -9.99
N GLU A 170 5.33 12.05 -10.02
CA GLU A 170 5.01 13.44 -10.34
C GLU A 170 5.19 14.38 -9.14
N LEU A 171 5.04 13.87 -7.92
CA LEU A 171 5.23 14.65 -6.68
C LEU A 171 6.71 14.90 -6.40
N ALA A 172 7.59 13.93 -6.63
CA ALA A 172 9.05 14.11 -6.49
C ALA A 172 9.61 15.18 -7.45
N ALA A 173 8.97 15.36 -8.62
CA ALA A 173 9.32 16.43 -9.57
C ALA A 173 8.74 17.80 -9.17
N ARG A 174 7.63 17.82 -8.42
CA ARG A 174 6.94 19.05 -7.98
C ARG A 174 7.52 19.62 -6.68
N TYR A 175 8.14 18.79 -5.85
CA TYR A 175 8.80 19.18 -4.59
C TYR A 175 10.18 18.52 -4.48
N PRO A 176 11.21 19.01 -5.21
CA PRO A 176 12.57 18.54 -5.01
C PRO A 176 13.00 18.92 -3.58
N GLN A 177 13.46 17.92 -2.82
CA GLN A 177 14.07 18.13 -1.50
C GLN A 177 15.40 18.87 -1.62
#